data_AF-A0A9W9UM97-F1
#
_entry.id   AF-A0A9W9UM97-F1
#
_cell.length_a   1.000
_cell.length_b   1.000
_cell.length_c   1.000
_cell.angle_alpha   90.00
_cell.angle_beta   90.00
_cell.angle_gamma   90.00
#
_symmetry.space_group_name_H-M   'P 1'
#
loop_
_entity.id
_entity.type
_entity.pdbx_description
1 polymer ?
#
loop_
_entity_poly.entity_id
_entity_poly.type
_entity_poly.pdbx_seq_one_letter_code
_entity_poly.pdbx_strand_id
1 'polypeptide(L)'
;MLHFILALSIFLHCTDADLQPYFQSAGYDMSQYGAWPLQSYLSSRISGPILNYWNQSQACADGSYTLIAPRGDSVRHTGPMILDQDGDLVWFKEYATTYNLNIQSFRGEDYLTFWAGNDGIGGHGDGTYYMLNSQYEEVYKIRGAGGLPADMHEFHITRDDTAVFALYDTQPADLRAVGGPENGWIYDGVFQEVDIETNKLLFQWRASDHFKFTDGYRGLEERGTSKDVPWDFFHINSIDKDSYGNFLVSSRYMSCLTYVDGRTGDVIWRLGGKHNSFQEMPNGTATKMKWQHHARFHTESGVGNSESTPRRSITLFDNSSRGKGDVEGTSRGLFVDIDEQNMTVQVRHEYWNPLPISSQSQGSLQVLENGNILVGYGYNAAWTEFSMDGEVLCRVHFGPAGGFGSGNIISYRTFKHHWIGKPTSFPDVAYAETHVAVSWNGATEVSTWVLEGIEDLNHSSSQVGFVAVSVVPKTGFETDIPVPADMPYQRLRVLALDLNGEVLCQTTPVDWNPKQFRDEVLVVPGDSELLHHGDEGKVLLLVLIPLATALAGYLLWLGRERLRLSLLMETLHRLSGQKSKHESWLPLRSSEEFEGVDGLDGLDGLEDLEELGSLSHSDHHGRYSEREYRPQA
;
A
#
# COMPACT_ATOMS: atom_id res chain seq x y z
N MET A 1 57.14 -39.46 5.80
CA MET A 1 55.85 -39.60 6.53
C MET A 1 55.42 -38.22 6.98
N LEU A 2 54.63 -37.53 6.14
CA LEU A 2 53.96 -36.27 6.48
C LEU A 2 52.84 -36.12 5.44
N HIS A 3 51.57 -36.05 5.87
CA HIS A 3 50.44 -35.77 4.98
C HIS A 3 49.94 -34.37 5.30
N PHE A 4 49.96 -33.48 4.31
CA PHE A 4 49.15 -32.27 4.35
C PHE A 4 47.73 -32.66 3.94
N ILE A 5 46.76 -32.48 4.84
CA ILE A 5 45.35 -32.47 4.47
C ILE A 5 45.05 -31.05 3.99
N LEU A 6 44.87 -30.89 2.68
CA LEU A 6 44.40 -29.64 2.10
C LEU A 6 42.89 -29.58 2.27
N ALA A 7 42.40 -28.77 3.21
CA ALA A 7 40.97 -28.47 3.34
C ALA A 7 40.55 -27.63 2.13
N LEU A 8 39.99 -28.29 1.12
CA LEU A 8 39.49 -27.62 -0.09
C LEU A 8 38.11 -27.03 0.20
N SER A 9 38.06 -25.81 0.72
CA SER A 9 36.82 -25.05 0.88
C SER A 9 36.24 -24.73 -0.49
N ILE A 10 35.37 -25.60 -1.00
CA ILE A 10 34.58 -25.36 -2.21
C ILE A 10 33.54 -24.31 -1.86
N PHE A 11 33.86 -23.05 -2.16
CA PHE A 11 32.87 -21.98 -2.24
C PHE A 11 31.97 -22.22 -3.46
N LEU A 12 31.05 -23.17 -3.32
CA LEU A 12 29.79 -23.12 -4.05
C LEU A 12 29.24 -21.70 -3.86
N HIS A 13 29.11 -20.96 -4.95
CA HIS A 13 28.35 -19.74 -4.93
C HIS A 13 26.90 -20.18 -4.87
N CYS A 14 26.33 -20.24 -3.66
CA CYS A 14 24.89 -20.07 -3.54
C CYS A 14 24.61 -18.69 -4.13
N THR A 15 23.99 -18.66 -5.30
CA THR A 15 23.02 -17.62 -5.59
C THR A 15 21.87 -17.88 -4.64
N ASP A 16 21.82 -17.12 -3.55
CA ASP A 16 20.67 -17.17 -2.66
C ASP A 16 19.43 -16.87 -3.51
N ALA A 17 18.41 -17.74 -3.43
CA ALA A 17 17.18 -17.58 -4.19
C ALA A 17 16.51 -16.24 -3.84
N ASP A 18 16.58 -15.86 -2.56
CA ASP A 18 16.08 -14.58 -2.04
C ASP A 18 17.20 -13.59 -1.68
N LEU A 19 17.01 -12.36 -2.16
CA LEU A 19 17.96 -11.26 -2.06
C LEU A 19 17.92 -10.68 -0.65
N GLN A 20 18.93 -11.05 0.14
CA GLN A 20 19.10 -10.58 1.51
C GLN A 20 18.87 -9.07 1.66
N PRO A 21 18.13 -8.65 2.70
CA PRO A 21 17.76 -7.25 2.88
C PRO A 21 19.00 -6.37 3.13
N TYR A 22 18.85 -5.08 2.88
CA TYR A 22 19.88 -4.11 3.18
C TYR A 22 19.99 -3.86 4.69
N PHE A 23 21.21 -3.70 5.19
CA PHE A 23 21.47 -3.35 6.59
C PHE A 23 22.13 -1.97 6.68
N GLN A 24 21.47 -1.04 7.38
CA GLN A 24 21.92 0.34 7.61
C GLN A 24 22.35 1.08 6.32
N SER A 25 21.70 0.77 5.19
CA SER A 25 22.16 1.20 3.87
C SER A 25 21.76 2.64 3.57
N ALA A 26 22.72 3.55 3.76
CA ALA A 26 22.59 4.93 3.28
C ALA A 26 22.39 5.00 1.76
N GLY A 27 22.91 4.02 0.99
CA GLY A 27 22.68 3.93 -0.46
C GLY A 27 21.21 3.67 -0.80
N TYR A 28 20.56 2.77 -0.04
CA TYR A 28 19.13 2.52 -0.15
C TYR A 28 18.32 3.77 0.20
N ASP A 29 18.60 4.41 1.34
CA ASP A 29 17.86 5.59 1.77
C ASP A 29 18.09 6.82 0.87
N MET A 30 19.19 6.86 0.11
CA MET A 30 19.45 7.82 -0.98
C MET A 30 18.90 7.38 -2.36
N SER A 31 18.03 6.37 -2.42
CA SER A 31 17.40 5.83 -3.65
C SER A 31 18.37 5.31 -4.72
N GLN A 32 19.59 4.89 -4.35
CA GLN A 32 20.60 4.41 -5.31
C GLN A 32 20.21 3.11 -6.00
N TYR A 33 19.31 2.33 -5.39
CA TYR A 33 18.74 1.09 -5.95
C TYR A 33 17.35 1.31 -6.59
N GLY A 34 17.01 2.56 -6.89
CA GLY A 34 15.68 2.98 -7.35
C GLY A 34 14.77 3.43 -6.21
N ALA A 35 13.57 3.90 -6.58
CA ALA A 35 12.57 4.36 -5.62
C ALA A 35 11.90 3.18 -4.89
N TRP A 36 11.53 2.12 -5.61
CA TRP A 36 10.88 0.92 -5.06
C TRP A 36 11.75 -0.30 -5.37
N PRO A 37 12.73 -0.63 -4.51
CA PRO A 37 13.61 -1.78 -4.71
C PRO A 37 12.81 -3.09 -4.60
N LEU A 38 12.86 -3.88 -5.67
CA LEU A 38 12.13 -5.15 -5.82
C LEU A 38 13.10 -6.28 -6.16
N GLN A 39 12.83 -7.46 -5.62
CA GLN A 39 13.33 -8.72 -6.14
C GLN A 39 12.33 -9.31 -7.15
N SER A 40 12.84 -9.98 -8.19
CA SER A 40 12.06 -10.92 -9.01
C SER A 40 12.51 -12.34 -8.73
N TYR A 41 11.57 -13.29 -8.72
CA TYR A 41 11.80 -14.72 -8.51
C TYR A 41 12.00 -15.45 -9.85
N LEU A 42 12.58 -16.65 -9.83
CA LEU A 42 12.81 -17.47 -11.02
C LEU A 42 11.60 -18.35 -11.37
N SER A 43 10.92 -18.87 -10.34
CA SER A 43 9.74 -19.74 -10.45
C SER A 43 8.43 -18.97 -10.67
N SER A 44 8.28 -17.81 -10.02
CA SER A 44 7.04 -17.02 -10.05
C SER A 44 7.22 -15.64 -10.66
N ARG A 45 6.11 -15.08 -11.18
CA ARG A 45 6.07 -13.73 -11.79
C ARG A 45 5.85 -12.60 -10.78
N ILE A 46 5.68 -12.95 -9.51
CA ILE A 46 5.50 -12.03 -8.39
C ILE A 46 6.84 -11.32 -8.10
N SER A 47 6.80 -10.20 -7.38
CA SER A 47 8.00 -9.49 -6.91
C SER A 47 7.82 -9.00 -5.48
N GLY A 48 8.78 -9.32 -4.61
CA GLY A 48 8.83 -8.84 -3.22
C GLY A 48 9.65 -7.56 -3.07
N PRO A 49 9.33 -6.69 -2.08
CA PRO A 49 10.14 -5.51 -1.77
C PRO A 49 11.42 -5.92 -1.04
N ILE A 50 12.57 -5.37 -1.43
CA ILE A 50 13.82 -5.55 -0.68
C ILE A 50 13.85 -4.47 0.41
N LEU A 51 13.93 -4.87 1.68
CA LEU A 51 13.86 -3.96 2.82
C LEU A 51 15.22 -3.38 3.22
N ASN A 52 15.22 -2.33 4.06
CA ASN A 52 16.42 -1.78 4.71
C ASN A 52 16.25 -1.74 6.24
N TYR A 53 16.93 -2.65 6.93
CA TYR A 53 16.95 -2.77 8.39
C TYR A 53 18.03 -1.85 8.98
N TRP A 54 17.60 -0.84 9.73
CA TRP A 54 18.50 0.00 10.53
C TRP A 54 18.81 -0.60 11.89
N ASN A 55 17.82 -1.27 12.46
CA ASN A 55 17.91 -2.03 13.70
C ASN A 55 17.21 -3.36 13.47
N GLN A 56 17.80 -4.45 13.95
CA GLN A 56 17.22 -5.79 13.97
C GLN A 56 17.57 -6.41 15.34
N SER A 57 16.62 -7.14 15.93
CA SER A 57 16.77 -7.76 17.24
C SER A 57 15.96 -9.06 17.26
N GLN A 58 16.49 -10.10 17.91
CA GLN A 58 15.78 -11.37 18.10
C GLN A 58 14.47 -11.18 18.90
N ALA A 59 14.33 -10.09 19.65
CA ALA A 59 13.09 -9.74 20.33
C ALA A 59 11.92 -9.45 19.37
N CYS A 60 12.19 -9.16 18.08
CA CYS A 60 11.20 -8.99 17.03
C CYS A 60 10.92 -10.29 16.25
N ALA A 61 11.62 -11.39 16.54
CA ALA A 61 11.47 -12.66 15.84
C ALA A 61 10.58 -13.60 16.66
N ASP A 62 9.28 -13.29 16.65
CA ASP A 62 8.19 -13.98 17.36
C ASP A 62 7.38 -14.94 16.47
N GLY A 63 7.83 -15.16 15.22
CA GLY A 63 7.11 -15.93 14.20
C GLY A 63 5.88 -15.23 13.61
N SER A 64 5.63 -13.97 13.99
CA SER A 64 4.55 -13.15 13.43
C SER A 64 4.97 -12.53 12.10
N TYR A 65 4.08 -12.55 11.11
CA TYR A 65 4.26 -11.93 9.81
C TYR A 65 3.97 -10.44 9.85
N THR A 66 4.65 -9.64 9.01
CA THR A 66 4.37 -8.21 8.82
C THR A 66 3.38 -8.02 7.67
N LEU A 67 2.32 -7.23 7.91
CA LEU A 67 1.25 -6.98 6.94
C LEU A 67 1.25 -5.51 6.49
N ILE A 68 1.29 -5.32 5.17
CA ILE A 68 1.27 -4.01 4.50
C ILE A 68 0.38 -4.03 3.26
N ALA A 69 -0.01 -2.84 2.79
CA ALA A 69 -0.71 -2.65 1.51
C ALA A 69 0.00 -1.52 0.72
N PRO A 70 1.11 -1.82 0.02
CA PRO A 70 1.92 -0.81 -0.65
C PRO A 70 1.20 -0.15 -1.82
N ARG A 71 1.33 1.17 -1.91
CA ARG A 71 0.76 2.01 -2.99
C ARG A 71 1.53 3.33 -3.14
N GLY A 72 1.16 4.10 -4.17
CA GLY A 72 1.78 5.38 -4.54
C GLY A 72 2.59 5.27 -5.83
N ASP A 73 2.92 6.41 -6.44
CA ASP A 73 3.43 6.53 -7.82
C ASP A 73 4.70 5.71 -8.16
N SER A 74 5.44 5.22 -7.16
CA SER A 74 6.61 4.35 -7.37
C SER A 74 6.33 2.84 -7.20
N VAL A 75 5.18 2.47 -6.63
CA VAL A 75 4.76 1.08 -6.43
C VAL A 75 4.09 0.57 -7.71
N ARG A 76 4.72 -0.39 -8.39
CA ARG A 76 4.29 -0.88 -9.71
C ARG A 76 3.07 -1.79 -9.69
N HIS A 77 2.99 -2.65 -8.67
CA HIS A 77 1.94 -3.65 -8.50
C HIS A 77 1.31 -3.41 -7.13
N THR A 78 0.05 -2.97 -7.10
CA THR A 78 -0.65 -2.65 -5.85
C THR A 78 -1.39 -3.86 -5.32
N GLY A 79 -1.31 -4.07 -4.01
CA GLY A 79 -2.08 -5.12 -3.36
C GLY A 79 -1.72 -5.32 -1.89
N PRO A 80 -2.54 -6.10 -1.16
CA PRO A 80 -2.19 -6.61 0.15
C PRO A 80 -0.97 -7.54 0.04
N MET A 81 -0.05 -7.39 0.98
CA MET A 81 1.23 -8.09 1.02
C MET A 81 1.57 -8.53 2.44
N ILE A 82 1.94 -9.80 2.58
CA ILE A 82 2.46 -10.40 3.83
C ILE A 82 3.95 -10.66 3.62
N LEU A 83 4.78 -10.16 4.54
CA LEU A 83 6.21 -10.41 4.64
C LEU A 83 6.51 -11.21 5.92
N ASP A 84 7.62 -11.93 5.97
CA ASP A 84 8.07 -12.58 7.22
C ASP A 84 8.87 -11.62 8.13
N GLN A 85 9.55 -12.21 9.12
CA GLN A 85 10.35 -11.52 10.13
C GLN A 85 11.69 -10.98 9.59
N ASP A 86 12.22 -11.60 8.53
CA ASP A 86 13.50 -11.29 7.91
C ASP A 86 13.30 -10.38 6.69
N GLY A 87 12.08 -10.35 6.15
CA GLY A 87 11.57 -9.36 5.20
C GLY A 87 11.17 -9.96 3.86
N ASP A 88 11.35 -11.27 3.69
CA ASP A 88 11.04 -11.98 2.47
C ASP A 88 9.53 -12.06 2.27
N LEU A 89 9.12 -12.23 1.01
CA LEU A 89 7.70 -12.30 0.66
C LEU A 89 7.08 -13.61 1.18
N VAL A 90 5.88 -13.52 1.71
CA VAL A 90 5.07 -14.69 2.09
C VAL A 90 3.85 -14.81 1.22
N TRP A 91 3.14 -13.69 1.01
CA TRP A 91 1.98 -13.64 0.12
C TRP A 91 1.83 -12.27 -0.55
N PHE A 92 1.46 -12.29 -1.83
CA PHE A 92 0.95 -11.12 -2.55
C PHE A 92 -0.20 -11.52 -3.49
N LYS A 93 -1.20 -10.67 -3.61
CA LYS A 93 -2.22 -10.75 -4.67
C LYS A 93 -2.48 -9.35 -5.20
N GLU A 94 -2.40 -9.18 -6.51
CA GLU A 94 -2.66 -7.88 -7.16
C GLU A 94 -4.16 -7.53 -7.09
N TYR A 95 -4.45 -6.27 -6.74
CA TYR A 95 -5.78 -5.67 -6.75
C TYR A 95 -5.66 -4.22 -7.27
N ALA A 96 -6.77 -3.47 -7.29
CA ALA A 96 -6.75 -2.00 -7.39
C ALA A 96 -6.07 -1.37 -6.15
N THR A 97 -6.27 -0.07 -5.87
CA THR A 97 -5.72 0.51 -4.64
C THR A 97 -6.26 -0.22 -3.41
N THR A 98 -5.36 -0.70 -2.55
CA THR A 98 -5.71 -1.42 -1.32
C THR A 98 -5.19 -0.75 -0.07
N TYR A 99 -5.91 -0.95 1.03
CA TYR A 99 -5.68 -0.29 2.32
C TYR A 99 -5.94 -1.27 3.47
N ASN A 100 -5.27 -1.03 4.61
CA ASN A 100 -5.55 -1.70 5.87
C ASN A 100 -5.55 -3.25 5.78
N LEU A 101 -4.53 -3.85 5.15
CA LEU A 101 -4.33 -5.29 5.30
C LEU A 101 -4.04 -5.60 6.78
N ASN A 102 -4.89 -6.44 7.36
CA ASN A 102 -4.78 -6.91 8.73
C ASN A 102 -5.31 -8.35 8.84
N ILE A 103 -5.08 -9.01 9.98
CA ILE A 103 -5.75 -10.27 10.33
C ILE A 103 -6.74 -9.99 11.45
N GLN A 104 -7.98 -10.49 11.30
CA GLN A 104 -9.04 -10.35 12.29
C GLN A 104 -9.87 -11.63 12.37
N SER A 105 -10.10 -12.10 13.59
CA SER A 105 -10.92 -13.29 13.86
C SER A 105 -12.41 -13.00 13.72
N PHE A 106 -13.16 -13.95 13.18
CA PHE A 106 -14.62 -13.93 13.11
C PHE A 106 -15.13 -15.34 13.41
N ARG A 107 -16.00 -15.48 14.43
CA ARG A 107 -16.55 -16.74 14.94
C ARG A 107 -15.51 -17.82 15.31
N GLY A 108 -14.28 -17.39 15.61
CA GLY A 108 -13.16 -18.27 15.97
C GLY A 108 -12.25 -18.70 14.81
N GLU A 109 -12.54 -18.26 13.58
CA GLU A 109 -11.67 -18.46 12.41
C GLU A 109 -10.99 -17.12 12.04
N ASP A 110 -9.73 -17.15 11.62
CA ASP A 110 -8.98 -15.94 11.24
C ASP A 110 -9.12 -15.62 9.75
N TYR A 111 -9.32 -14.34 9.45
CA TYR A 111 -9.45 -13.83 8.09
C TYR A 111 -8.44 -12.71 7.81
N LEU A 112 -7.86 -12.73 6.60
CA LEU A 112 -7.17 -11.57 6.04
C LEU A 112 -8.20 -10.53 5.62
N THR A 113 -8.20 -9.38 6.28
CA THR A 113 -9.12 -8.27 6.04
C THR A 113 -8.39 -7.12 5.36
N PHE A 114 -8.93 -6.57 4.27
CA PHE A 114 -8.44 -5.34 3.64
C PHE A 114 -9.54 -4.62 2.86
N TRP A 115 -9.34 -3.34 2.59
CA TRP A 115 -10.17 -2.56 1.67
C TRP A 115 -9.58 -2.61 0.26
N ALA A 116 -10.43 -2.64 -0.76
CA ALA A 116 -10.04 -2.35 -2.14
C ALA A 116 -11.09 -1.47 -2.84
N GLY A 117 -10.65 -0.47 -3.62
CA GLY A 117 -11.54 0.47 -4.28
C GLY A 117 -10.84 1.66 -4.94
N ASN A 118 -11.58 2.74 -5.14
CA ASN A 118 -11.12 4.03 -5.67
C ASN A 118 -10.90 5.03 -4.51
N ASP A 119 -9.64 5.41 -4.26
CA ASP A 119 -9.23 6.35 -3.21
C ASP A 119 -9.13 7.82 -3.66
N GLY A 120 -9.39 8.10 -4.95
CA GLY A 120 -9.28 9.45 -5.54
C GLY A 120 -10.37 10.44 -5.10
N ILE A 121 -11.31 10.06 -4.22
CA ILE A 121 -12.52 10.84 -3.91
C ILE A 121 -12.24 11.88 -2.81
N GLY A 122 -11.27 12.76 -3.06
CA GLY A 122 -11.01 13.95 -2.24
C GLY A 122 -10.55 13.67 -0.81
N GLY A 123 -10.04 12.47 -0.51
CA GLY A 123 -9.58 12.07 0.82
C GLY A 123 -10.48 11.04 1.53
N HIS A 124 -11.47 10.48 0.84
CA HIS A 124 -12.19 9.27 1.25
C HIS A 124 -12.37 8.33 0.04
N GLY A 125 -12.85 7.11 0.28
CA GLY A 125 -12.88 6.05 -0.72
C GLY A 125 -14.29 5.60 -1.14
N ASP A 126 -14.41 5.15 -2.40
CA ASP A 126 -15.47 4.20 -2.81
C ASP A 126 -14.86 2.83 -2.99
N GLY A 127 -15.13 1.93 -2.04
CA GLY A 127 -14.64 0.57 -2.11
C GLY A 127 -15.42 -0.40 -1.23
N THR A 128 -14.80 -1.56 -1.06
CA THR A 128 -15.38 -2.75 -0.45
C THR A 128 -14.33 -3.35 0.47
N TYR A 129 -14.75 -3.78 1.66
CA TYR A 129 -13.92 -4.59 2.54
C TYR A 129 -14.03 -6.07 2.15
N TYR A 130 -12.90 -6.73 1.98
CA TYR A 130 -12.77 -8.14 1.63
C TYR A 130 -12.29 -8.90 2.87
N MET A 131 -12.84 -10.10 3.08
CA MET A 131 -12.34 -11.08 4.05
C MET A 131 -11.94 -12.34 3.30
N LEU A 132 -10.66 -12.70 3.39
CA LEU A 132 -10.09 -13.91 2.79
C LEU A 132 -9.81 -14.95 3.88
N ASN A 133 -10.16 -16.21 3.64
CA ASN A 133 -9.84 -17.32 4.54
C ASN A 133 -8.36 -17.74 4.45
N SER A 134 -7.96 -18.73 5.24
CA SER A 134 -6.64 -19.38 5.18
C SER A 134 -6.27 -19.93 3.78
N GLN A 135 -7.25 -20.19 2.92
CA GLN A 135 -7.06 -20.65 1.54
C GLN A 135 -6.96 -19.50 0.52
N TYR A 136 -7.01 -18.25 0.97
CA TYR A 136 -7.03 -17.01 0.18
C TYR A 136 -8.27 -16.82 -0.72
N GLU A 137 -9.35 -17.55 -0.43
CA GLU A 137 -10.65 -17.39 -1.08
C GLU A 137 -11.42 -16.19 -0.51
N GLU A 138 -12.09 -15.42 -1.37
CA GLU A 138 -12.87 -14.24 -0.98
C GLU A 138 -14.24 -14.64 -0.39
N VAL A 139 -14.29 -14.90 0.92
CA VAL A 139 -15.49 -15.41 1.62
C VAL A 139 -16.54 -14.33 1.86
N TYR A 140 -16.14 -13.13 2.31
CA TYR A 140 -17.06 -12.01 2.56
C TYR A 140 -16.64 -10.73 1.83
N LYS A 141 -17.63 -9.94 1.41
CA LYS A 141 -17.49 -8.64 0.76
C LYS A 141 -18.48 -7.65 1.36
N ILE A 142 -17.97 -6.65 2.06
CA ILE A 142 -18.74 -5.77 2.95
C ILE A 142 -18.71 -4.34 2.41
N ARG A 143 -19.91 -3.72 2.36
CA ARG A 143 -20.15 -2.33 1.94
C ARG A 143 -21.24 -1.71 2.81
N GLY A 144 -21.34 -0.38 2.78
CA GLY A 144 -22.35 0.37 3.52
C GLY A 144 -23.78 -0.12 3.28
N ALA A 145 -24.51 -0.30 4.37
CA ALA A 145 -25.94 -0.53 4.33
C ALA A 145 -26.66 0.66 3.68
N GLY A 146 -27.73 0.38 2.95
CA GLY A 146 -28.37 1.34 2.05
C GLY A 146 -27.67 1.50 0.69
N GLY A 147 -26.60 0.74 0.43
CA GLY A 147 -25.83 0.80 -0.82
C GLY A 147 -24.73 1.86 -0.84
N LEU A 148 -24.42 2.45 0.32
CA LEU A 148 -23.31 3.39 0.47
C LEU A 148 -21.96 2.69 0.23
N PRO A 149 -20.95 3.39 -0.31
CA PRO A 149 -19.57 2.88 -0.33
C PRO A 149 -19.03 2.69 1.09
N ALA A 150 -18.20 1.66 1.28
CA ALA A 150 -17.33 1.64 2.44
C ALA A 150 -16.11 2.53 2.15
N ASP A 151 -15.81 3.44 3.06
CA ASP A 151 -14.58 4.23 3.00
C ASP A 151 -13.35 3.36 3.36
N MET A 152 -12.14 3.83 3.03
CA MET A 152 -10.87 3.12 3.21
C MET A 152 -10.36 3.07 4.67
N HIS A 153 -10.78 3.99 5.55
CA HIS A 153 -10.00 4.35 6.74
C HIS A 153 -10.06 3.32 7.87
N GLU A 154 -11.17 2.62 8.04
CA GLU A 154 -11.37 1.68 9.16
C GLU A 154 -12.34 0.55 8.83
N PHE A 155 -11.92 -0.68 9.16
CA PHE A 155 -12.78 -1.85 9.28
C PHE A 155 -12.30 -2.69 10.46
N HIS A 156 -13.16 -2.85 11.45
CA HIS A 156 -12.87 -3.62 12.64
C HIS A 156 -13.97 -4.66 12.89
N ILE A 157 -13.58 -5.92 13.05
CA ILE A 157 -14.47 -6.98 13.51
C ILE A 157 -14.54 -6.91 15.04
N THR A 158 -15.74 -6.73 15.57
CA THR A 158 -15.96 -6.51 17.00
C THR A 158 -16.06 -7.81 17.78
N ARG A 159 -16.01 -7.71 19.12
CA ARG A 159 -16.22 -8.84 20.04
C ARG A 159 -17.61 -9.48 19.96
N ASP A 160 -18.56 -8.87 19.24
CA ASP A 160 -19.92 -9.36 19.02
C ASP A 160 -20.09 -10.12 17.68
N ASP A 161 -19.00 -10.44 16.97
CA ASP A 161 -18.99 -11.00 15.60
C ASP A 161 -19.75 -10.12 14.58
N THR A 162 -19.53 -8.81 14.68
CA THR A 162 -20.06 -7.77 13.78
C THR A 162 -18.92 -7.00 13.11
N ALA A 163 -19.19 -6.31 11.99
CA ALA A 163 -18.23 -5.41 11.37
C ALA A 163 -18.60 -3.94 11.62
N VAL A 164 -17.62 -3.13 12.03
CA VAL A 164 -17.73 -1.68 12.16
C VAL A 164 -16.78 -1.01 11.18
N PHE A 165 -17.27 -0.06 10.39
CA PHE A 165 -16.47 0.65 9.40
C PHE A 165 -16.92 2.09 9.17
N ALA A 166 -16.00 2.90 8.63
CA ALA A 166 -16.25 4.29 8.27
C ALA A 166 -16.93 4.42 6.90
N LEU A 167 -17.72 5.48 6.73
CA LEU A 167 -18.34 5.91 5.49
C LEU A 167 -18.38 7.44 5.43
N TYR A 168 -18.64 7.98 4.25
CA TYR A 168 -19.06 9.37 4.09
C TYR A 168 -20.39 9.44 3.35
N ASP A 169 -21.18 10.46 3.71
CA ASP A 169 -22.48 10.74 3.11
C ASP A 169 -22.59 12.22 2.78
N THR A 170 -22.95 12.54 1.53
CA THR A 170 -22.88 13.92 1.00
C THR A 170 -24.18 14.68 1.26
N GLN A 171 -24.19 15.48 2.33
CA GLN A 171 -25.36 16.19 2.82
C GLN A 171 -25.27 17.72 2.61
N PRO A 172 -26.40 18.42 2.40
CA PRO A 172 -26.44 19.88 2.37
C PRO A 172 -26.33 20.46 3.80
N ALA A 173 -25.67 21.60 3.96
CA ALA A 173 -25.41 22.22 5.27
C ALA A 173 -25.28 23.76 5.19
N ASP A 174 -25.69 24.45 6.25
CA ASP A 174 -25.40 25.88 6.43
C ASP A 174 -23.97 26.06 6.96
N LEU A 175 -23.07 26.55 6.11
CA LEU A 175 -21.66 26.73 6.42
C LEU A 175 -21.32 28.17 6.83
N ARG A 176 -22.30 29.07 7.00
CA ARG A 176 -22.06 30.47 7.40
C ARG A 176 -21.28 30.59 8.71
N ALA A 177 -21.49 29.66 9.64
CA ALA A 177 -20.80 29.61 10.93
C ALA A 177 -19.27 29.43 10.80
N VAL A 178 -18.78 28.97 9.65
CA VAL A 178 -17.34 28.83 9.32
C VAL A 178 -16.92 29.67 8.11
N GLY A 179 -17.73 30.67 7.74
CA GLY A 179 -17.46 31.59 6.61
C GLY A 179 -17.86 31.06 5.23
N GLY A 180 -18.60 29.95 5.17
CA GLY A 180 -19.07 29.33 3.93
C GLY A 180 -20.49 29.76 3.51
N PRO A 181 -21.02 29.17 2.43
CA PRO A 181 -22.37 29.46 1.94
C PRO A 181 -23.48 28.92 2.85
N GLU A 182 -24.66 29.56 2.81
CA GLU A 182 -25.88 29.10 3.49
C GLU A 182 -26.45 27.79 2.91
N ASN A 183 -26.24 27.56 1.62
CA ASN A 183 -26.63 26.34 0.92
C ASN A 183 -25.36 25.56 0.51
N GLY A 184 -24.51 25.27 1.50
CA GLY A 184 -23.29 24.51 1.32
C GLY A 184 -23.51 23.00 1.34
N TRP A 185 -22.40 22.25 1.24
CA TRP A 185 -22.40 20.78 1.26
C TRP A 185 -21.23 20.24 2.08
N ILE A 186 -21.45 19.11 2.76
CA ILE A 186 -20.43 18.40 3.54
C ILE A 186 -20.26 16.96 3.06
N TYR A 187 -19.03 16.45 3.19
CA TYR A 187 -18.83 15.01 3.39
C TYR A 187 -19.03 14.77 4.89
N ASP A 188 -20.18 14.25 5.27
CA ASP A 188 -20.50 13.99 6.66
C ASP A 188 -19.86 12.67 7.11
N GLY A 189 -19.19 12.68 8.25
CA GLY A 189 -18.50 11.52 8.79
C GLY A 189 -19.50 10.55 9.42
N VAL A 190 -19.65 9.37 8.82
CA VAL A 190 -20.59 8.33 9.26
C VAL A 190 -19.83 7.08 9.65
N PHE A 191 -20.31 6.34 10.63
CA PHE A 191 -19.94 4.93 10.77
C PHE A 191 -21.18 4.05 10.92
N GLN A 192 -21.04 2.80 10.47
CA GLN A 192 -22.07 1.77 10.60
C GLN A 192 -21.49 0.56 11.33
N GLU A 193 -22.33 -0.11 12.10
CA GLU A 193 -22.14 -1.50 12.52
C GLU A 193 -23.10 -2.39 11.72
N VAL A 194 -22.58 -3.47 11.14
CA VAL A 194 -23.37 -4.45 10.38
C VAL A 194 -23.11 -5.89 10.84
N ASP A 195 -24.12 -6.73 10.65
CA ASP A 195 -23.98 -8.19 10.64
C ASP A 195 -23.21 -8.62 9.38
N ILE A 196 -22.11 -9.37 9.55
CA ILE A 196 -21.17 -9.70 8.46
C ILE A 196 -21.79 -10.61 7.39
N GLU A 197 -22.62 -11.58 7.77
CA GLU A 197 -23.19 -12.56 6.83
C GLU A 197 -24.34 -11.97 5.99
N THR A 198 -25.15 -11.11 6.61
CA THR A 198 -26.38 -10.58 5.99
C THR A 198 -26.24 -9.13 5.49
N ASN A 199 -25.11 -8.48 5.79
CA ASN A 199 -24.86 -7.04 5.61
C ASN A 199 -25.98 -6.14 6.16
N LYS A 200 -26.66 -6.62 7.21
CA LYS A 200 -27.78 -5.94 7.86
C LYS A 200 -27.25 -4.88 8.82
N LEU A 201 -27.72 -3.65 8.65
CA LEU A 201 -27.45 -2.55 9.58
C LEU A 201 -27.93 -2.87 11.00
N LEU A 202 -27.04 -2.70 11.97
CA LEU A 202 -27.30 -2.86 13.40
C LEU A 202 -27.29 -1.50 14.12
N PHE A 203 -26.31 -0.66 13.81
CA PHE A 203 -26.16 0.69 14.36
C PHE A 203 -25.60 1.65 13.30
N GLN A 204 -25.94 2.93 13.38
CA GLN A 204 -25.35 3.99 12.55
C GLN A 204 -25.21 5.28 13.37
N TRP A 205 -24.10 5.96 13.21
CA TRP A 205 -23.81 7.25 13.85
C TRP A 205 -23.30 8.27 12.83
N ARG A 206 -23.54 9.56 13.08
CA ARG A 206 -23.30 10.67 12.16
C ARG A 206 -22.69 11.87 12.87
N ALA A 207 -21.57 12.38 12.36
CA ALA A 207 -20.84 13.47 13.00
C ALA A 207 -21.65 14.77 13.12
N SER A 208 -22.41 15.15 12.09
CA SER A 208 -23.16 16.40 12.06
C SER A 208 -24.28 16.51 13.12
N ASP A 209 -24.80 15.38 13.62
CA ASP A 209 -25.81 15.37 14.70
C ASP A 209 -25.21 15.73 16.08
N HIS A 210 -23.88 15.60 16.25
CA HIS A 210 -23.21 15.75 17.55
C HIS A 210 -22.06 16.78 17.60
N PHE A 211 -21.59 17.28 16.44
CA PHE A 211 -20.46 18.22 16.34
C PHE A 211 -20.84 19.49 15.59
N LYS A 212 -20.30 20.64 16.03
CA LYS A 212 -20.48 21.91 15.32
C LYS A 212 -19.35 22.07 14.30
N PHE A 213 -19.65 22.64 13.15
CA PHE A 213 -18.64 23.00 12.14
C PHE A 213 -17.51 23.89 12.71
N THR A 214 -17.81 24.71 13.72
CA THR A 214 -16.83 25.53 14.45
C THR A 214 -15.82 24.75 15.30
N ASP A 215 -16.07 23.46 15.56
CA ASP A 215 -15.26 22.64 16.45
C ASP A 215 -13.95 22.18 15.78
N GLY A 216 -13.91 22.08 14.45
CA GLY A 216 -12.76 21.61 13.67
C GLY A 216 -11.57 22.58 13.59
N TYR A 217 -10.37 22.04 13.38
CA TYR A 217 -9.13 22.81 13.19
C TYR A 217 -8.78 23.02 11.71
N ARG A 218 -9.35 22.22 10.79
CA ARG A 218 -9.25 22.44 9.34
C ARG A 218 -10.37 23.40 8.89
N GLY A 219 -10.04 24.39 8.07
CA GLY A 219 -11.01 25.30 7.45
C GLY A 219 -11.66 24.71 6.20
N LEU A 220 -12.49 25.52 5.53
CA LEU A 220 -13.19 25.14 4.29
C LEU A 220 -12.24 24.80 3.12
N GLU A 221 -11.12 25.52 2.98
CA GLU A 221 -10.13 25.32 1.90
C GLU A 221 -10.78 25.22 0.51
N GLU A 222 -11.66 26.20 0.22
CA GLU A 222 -12.45 26.35 -1.03
C GLU A 222 -13.48 25.22 -1.29
N ARG A 223 -13.64 24.29 -0.35
CA ARG A 223 -14.69 23.27 -0.35
C ARG A 223 -16.02 23.78 0.23
N GLY A 224 -17.05 22.96 0.08
CA GLY A 224 -18.39 23.18 0.62
C GLY A 224 -19.32 24.00 -0.29
N THR A 225 -18.90 24.25 -1.53
CA THR A 225 -19.56 25.16 -2.48
C THR A 225 -20.56 24.45 -3.41
N SER A 226 -20.40 23.14 -3.64
CA SER A 226 -21.33 22.30 -4.40
C SER A 226 -21.33 20.87 -3.88
N LYS A 227 -22.28 20.04 -4.36
CA LYS A 227 -22.34 18.61 -4.03
C LYS A 227 -21.09 17.84 -4.48
N ASP A 228 -20.48 18.27 -5.58
CA ASP A 228 -19.29 17.63 -6.18
C ASP A 228 -17.97 18.12 -5.55
N VAL A 229 -18.02 19.25 -4.83
CA VAL A 229 -16.90 19.84 -4.08
C VAL A 229 -17.31 20.12 -2.62
N PRO A 230 -17.83 19.13 -1.87
CA PRO A 230 -18.32 19.34 -0.52
C PRO A 230 -17.16 19.34 0.49
N TRP A 231 -17.40 19.81 1.71
CA TRP A 231 -16.39 19.96 2.75
C TRP A 231 -16.40 18.79 3.73
N ASP A 232 -15.28 18.07 3.82
CA ASP A 232 -15.00 17.14 4.91
C ASP A 232 -14.61 17.97 6.16
N PHE A 233 -15.45 17.91 7.19
CA PHE A 233 -15.31 18.72 8.41
C PHE A 233 -14.84 17.92 9.63
N PHE A 234 -14.93 16.59 9.59
CA PHE A 234 -14.76 15.71 10.76
C PHE A 234 -13.65 14.68 10.55
N HIS A 235 -13.64 14.02 9.39
CA HIS A 235 -12.65 13.02 8.98
C HIS A 235 -12.44 11.88 10.00
N ILE A 236 -13.32 10.88 9.98
CA ILE A 236 -13.15 9.64 10.76
C ILE A 236 -11.94 8.88 10.21
N ASN A 237 -11.03 8.45 11.08
CA ASN A 237 -9.88 7.63 10.67
C ASN A 237 -9.57 6.42 11.56
N SER A 238 -10.33 6.24 12.64
CA SER A 238 -10.39 4.97 13.37
C SER A 238 -11.61 4.87 14.25
N ILE A 239 -12.08 3.64 14.44
CA ILE A 239 -13.24 3.26 15.24
C ILE A 239 -12.88 1.95 15.97
N ASP A 240 -13.24 1.85 17.24
CA ASP A 240 -13.11 0.66 18.09
C ASP A 240 -14.40 0.49 18.91
N LYS A 241 -14.74 -0.73 19.34
CA LYS A 241 -15.94 -1.06 20.13
C LYS A 241 -15.56 -1.82 21.39
N ASP A 242 -15.98 -1.32 22.55
CA ASP A 242 -15.67 -1.93 23.85
C ASP A 242 -16.68 -3.00 24.31
N SER A 243 -16.39 -3.63 25.45
CA SER A 243 -17.24 -4.66 26.07
C SER A 243 -18.52 -4.16 26.73
N TYR A 244 -18.78 -2.85 26.76
CA TYR A 244 -20.09 -2.27 27.11
C TYR A 244 -20.98 -2.08 25.87
N GLY A 245 -20.39 -2.23 24.68
CA GLY A 245 -21.01 -2.02 23.37
C GLY A 245 -20.83 -0.60 22.83
N ASN A 246 -19.97 0.21 23.44
CA ASN A 246 -19.78 1.62 23.12
C ASN A 246 -18.57 1.83 22.18
N PHE A 247 -18.59 2.93 21.43
CA PHE A 247 -17.62 3.18 20.36
C PHE A 247 -16.60 4.27 20.72
N LEU A 248 -15.32 4.03 20.39
CA LEU A 248 -14.25 5.04 20.41
C LEU A 248 -13.98 5.49 18.98
N VAL A 249 -14.29 6.75 18.66
CA VAL A 249 -14.16 7.33 17.32
C VAL A 249 -13.05 8.37 17.31
N SER A 250 -12.01 8.15 16.48
CA SER A 250 -10.99 9.16 16.20
C SER A 250 -11.42 10.05 15.04
N SER A 251 -11.47 11.36 15.28
CA SER A 251 -11.62 12.36 14.24
C SER A 251 -10.32 13.12 14.04
N ARG A 252 -9.81 13.13 12.81
CA ARG A 252 -8.56 13.80 12.45
C ARG A 252 -8.70 15.32 12.52
N TYR A 253 -9.82 15.90 12.09
CA TYR A 253 -9.95 17.36 11.98
C TYR A 253 -10.42 18.05 13.26
N MET A 254 -11.07 17.33 14.17
CA MET A 254 -11.32 17.81 15.53
C MET A 254 -10.10 17.61 16.46
N SER A 255 -9.06 16.88 16.02
CA SER A 255 -7.91 16.46 16.83
C SER A 255 -8.33 15.86 18.19
N CYS A 256 -9.33 14.98 18.16
CA CYS A 256 -9.91 14.38 19.35
C CYS A 256 -10.36 12.92 19.13
N LEU A 257 -10.38 12.18 20.23
CA LEU A 257 -11.10 10.92 20.36
C LEU A 257 -12.45 11.18 21.02
N THR A 258 -13.48 10.48 20.57
CA THR A 258 -14.86 10.65 21.05
C THR A 258 -15.40 9.30 21.49
N TYR A 259 -15.92 9.22 22.71
CA TYR A 259 -16.58 8.02 23.21
C TYR A 259 -18.09 8.18 23.10
N VAL A 260 -18.73 7.22 22.44
CA VAL A 260 -20.12 7.28 21.98
C VAL A 260 -20.91 6.10 22.56
N ASP A 261 -22.07 6.39 23.16
CA ASP A 261 -23.00 5.36 23.64
C ASP A 261 -23.56 4.57 22.46
N GLY A 262 -23.34 3.25 22.45
CA GLY A 262 -23.71 2.37 21.33
C GLY A 262 -25.20 2.04 21.24
N ARG A 263 -26.06 2.69 22.04
CA ARG A 263 -27.52 2.48 22.08
C ARG A 263 -28.28 3.75 21.73
N THR A 264 -27.75 4.92 22.09
CA THR A 264 -28.36 6.23 21.81
C THR A 264 -27.60 7.05 20.77
N GLY A 265 -26.30 6.81 20.58
CA GLY A 265 -25.41 7.67 19.80
C GLY A 265 -24.90 8.90 20.55
N ASP A 266 -25.29 9.10 21.82
CA ASP A 266 -24.86 10.26 22.60
C ASP A 266 -23.35 10.23 22.88
N VAL A 267 -22.74 11.42 22.87
CA VAL A 267 -21.32 11.59 23.21
C VAL A 267 -21.17 11.57 24.74
N ILE A 268 -20.50 10.54 25.23
CA ILE A 268 -20.20 10.33 26.67
C ILE A 268 -19.04 11.25 27.10
N TRP A 269 -17.93 11.24 26.36
CA TRP A 269 -16.79 12.15 26.57
C TRP A 269 -15.99 12.41 25.30
N ARG A 270 -15.10 13.40 25.36
CA ARG A 270 -14.09 13.71 24.33
C ARG A 270 -12.71 13.83 24.97
N LEU A 271 -11.69 13.20 24.38
CA LEU A 271 -10.28 13.38 24.75
C LEU A 271 -9.58 14.19 23.66
N GLY A 272 -8.92 15.28 24.03
CA GLY A 272 -8.34 16.23 23.08
C GLY A 272 -9.37 17.15 22.40
N GLY A 273 -8.89 17.95 21.45
CA GLY A 273 -9.68 18.95 20.72
C GLY A 273 -10.24 20.09 21.58
N LYS A 274 -11.15 20.89 21.00
CA LYS A 274 -11.71 22.10 21.65
C LYS A 274 -12.64 21.83 22.83
N HIS A 275 -13.16 20.60 22.95
CA HIS A 275 -14.17 20.19 23.94
C HIS A 275 -13.68 19.03 24.83
N ASN A 276 -12.36 18.96 25.05
CA ASN A 276 -11.72 17.96 25.88
C ASN A 276 -12.33 17.89 27.29
N SER A 277 -12.67 16.67 27.72
CA SER A 277 -13.34 16.36 28.99
C SER A 277 -12.37 15.98 30.12
N PHE A 278 -11.10 15.68 29.81
CA PHE A 278 -10.14 15.12 30.77
C PHE A 278 -9.12 16.15 31.29
N GLN A 279 -8.88 16.16 32.60
CA GLN A 279 -7.73 16.84 33.18
C GLN A 279 -6.44 16.05 32.87
N GLU A 280 -5.49 16.70 32.21
CA GLU A 280 -4.17 16.13 31.95
C GLU A 280 -3.33 16.07 33.24
N MET A 281 -2.74 14.91 33.51
CA MET A 281 -1.84 14.71 34.64
C MET A 281 -0.50 15.44 34.43
N PRO A 282 0.24 15.80 35.51
CA PRO A 282 1.46 16.59 35.40
C PRO A 282 2.48 16.02 34.40
N ASN A 283 3.09 16.90 33.62
CA ASN A 283 4.01 16.60 32.51
C ASN A 283 3.42 15.81 31.33
N GLY A 284 2.11 15.53 31.31
CA GLY A 284 1.44 14.87 30.18
C GLY A 284 1.40 15.69 28.89
N THR A 285 1.12 15.00 27.78
CA THR A 285 0.89 15.60 26.45
C THR A 285 -0.29 14.99 25.67
N ALA A 286 -1.05 14.08 26.30
CA ALA A 286 -2.17 13.36 25.72
C ALA A 286 -3.25 14.28 25.12
N THR A 287 -3.63 15.36 25.83
CA THR A 287 -4.66 16.29 25.34
C THR A 287 -4.15 17.21 24.22
N LYS A 288 -2.87 17.10 23.87
CA LYS A 288 -2.18 17.95 22.86
C LYS A 288 -1.97 17.24 21.51
N MET A 289 -2.39 15.98 21.39
CA MET A 289 -2.35 15.20 20.14
C MET A 289 -3.05 15.92 18.98
N LYS A 290 -2.61 15.69 17.75
CA LYS A 290 -3.17 16.35 16.55
C LYS A 290 -3.19 15.44 15.35
N TRP A 291 -4.28 15.54 14.58
CA TRP A 291 -4.47 14.83 13.31
C TRP A 291 -4.26 13.31 13.43
N GLN A 292 -4.49 12.75 14.63
CA GLN A 292 -4.10 11.42 15.09
C GLN A 292 -4.88 10.28 14.43
N HIS A 293 -4.28 9.09 14.29
CA HIS A 293 -4.84 7.89 13.67
C HIS A 293 -4.80 6.66 14.60
N HIS A 294 -5.52 5.60 14.22
CA HIS A 294 -5.53 4.27 14.86
C HIS A 294 -5.71 4.28 16.39
N ALA A 295 -6.77 4.91 16.87
CA ALA A 295 -7.17 4.81 18.26
C ALA A 295 -7.72 3.42 18.58
N ARG A 296 -7.23 2.80 19.67
CA ARG A 296 -7.69 1.51 20.19
C ARG A 296 -7.74 1.50 21.72
N PHE A 297 -8.79 0.91 22.27
CA PHE A 297 -8.92 0.60 23.70
C PHE A 297 -8.12 -0.65 24.07
N HIS A 298 -7.42 -0.58 25.18
CA HIS A 298 -6.76 -1.71 25.84
C HIS A 298 -7.30 -1.86 27.25
N THR A 299 -7.70 -3.09 27.60
CA THR A 299 -8.16 -3.45 28.95
C THR A 299 -6.99 -4.00 29.76
N GLU A 300 -6.62 -3.34 30.86
CA GLU A 300 -5.66 -3.92 31.79
C GLU A 300 -6.24 -5.16 32.47
N SER A 301 -5.70 -6.33 32.13
CA SER A 301 -6.07 -7.61 32.74
C SER A 301 -5.45 -7.78 34.14
N GLY A 302 -5.85 -6.90 35.06
CA GLY A 302 -5.74 -7.10 36.51
C GLY A 302 -4.35 -6.93 37.14
N VAL A 303 -3.96 -5.69 37.44
CA VAL A 303 -2.89 -5.40 38.42
C VAL A 303 -3.42 -4.49 39.54
N GLY A 304 -3.87 -5.10 40.65
CA GLY A 304 -4.18 -4.39 41.89
C GLY A 304 -5.58 -4.67 42.45
N ASN A 305 -5.65 -5.24 43.65
CA ASN A 305 -6.90 -5.46 44.38
C ASN A 305 -7.42 -4.14 45.01
N SER A 306 -8.09 -3.30 44.22
CA SER A 306 -8.88 -2.16 44.70
C SER A 306 -10.23 -2.13 44.00
N GLU A 307 -11.33 -2.21 44.77
CA GLU A 307 -12.70 -2.32 44.27
C GLU A 307 -13.26 -0.97 43.77
N SER A 308 -12.54 -0.30 42.87
CA SER A 308 -12.84 1.09 42.47
C SER A 308 -12.49 1.38 41.01
N THR A 309 -13.39 0.97 40.11
CA THR A 309 -13.54 1.44 38.71
C THR A 309 -12.42 1.03 37.73
N PRO A 310 -12.74 0.50 36.53
CA PRO A 310 -11.72 0.11 35.56
C PRO A 310 -11.02 1.33 34.98
N ARG A 311 -9.73 1.48 35.27
CA ARG A 311 -8.85 2.26 34.39
C ARG A 311 -8.74 1.55 33.05
N ARG A 312 -8.80 2.32 31.97
CA ARG A 312 -8.63 1.81 30.61
C ARG A 312 -7.46 2.53 29.96
N SER A 313 -6.74 1.83 29.10
CA SER A 313 -5.63 2.41 28.37
C SER A 313 -6.05 2.62 26.91
N ILE A 314 -5.47 3.59 26.23
CA ILE A 314 -5.71 3.88 24.81
C ILE A 314 -4.36 4.01 24.11
N THR A 315 -4.19 3.31 22.99
CA THR A 315 -3.08 3.54 22.05
C THR A 315 -3.57 4.34 20.85
N LEU A 316 -2.71 5.20 20.32
CA LEU A 316 -2.94 5.93 19.07
C LEU A 316 -1.61 6.30 18.40
N PHE A 317 -1.67 6.61 17.10
CA PHE A 317 -0.58 7.25 16.37
C PHE A 317 -0.83 8.76 16.30
N ASP A 318 0.02 9.55 16.96
CA ASP A 318 -0.10 11.01 17.00
C ASP A 318 0.76 11.62 15.89
N ASN A 319 0.09 12.04 14.82
CA ASN A 319 0.72 12.56 13.61
C ASN A 319 1.45 13.90 13.87
N SER A 320 1.04 14.66 14.90
CA SER A 320 1.54 15.98 15.32
C SER A 320 1.36 17.14 14.31
N SER A 321 1.31 16.85 13.01
CA SER A 321 1.18 17.83 11.91
C SER A 321 0.33 17.27 10.76
N ARG A 322 -0.37 18.14 10.03
CA ARG A 322 -1.01 17.79 8.74
C ARG A 322 -0.11 18.05 7.52
N GLY A 323 1.15 18.40 7.72
CA GLY A 323 2.10 18.71 6.65
C GLY A 323 1.96 20.13 6.11
N LYS A 324 1.98 20.30 4.79
CA LYS A 324 2.07 21.62 4.12
C LYS A 324 0.99 22.59 4.61
N GLY A 325 1.41 23.71 5.20
CA GLY A 325 0.51 24.73 5.74
C GLY A 325 0.04 24.47 7.18
N ASP A 326 0.77 23.66 7.94
CA ASP A 326 0.73 23.55 9.40
C ASP A 326 2.16 23.68 9.96
N VAL A 327 2.31 23.70 11.28
CA VAL A 327 3.61 23.64 11.93
C VAL A 327 4.21 22.24 11.73
N GLU A 328 5.52 22.16 11.46
CA GLU A 328 6.24 20.89 11.40
C GLU A 328 6.21 20.16 12.76
N GLY A 329 6.01 18.85 12.72
CA GLY A 329 5.91 18.03 13.92
C GLY A 329 6.30 16.59 13.63
N THR A 330 7.18 16.03 14.46
CA THR A 330 7.54 14.62 14.42
C THR A 330 6.37 13.78 14.94
N SER A 331 6.06 12.68 14.26
CA SER A 331 4.98 11.78 14.65
C SER A 331 5.47 10.70 15.62
N ARG A 332 4.56 10.20 16.46
CA ARG A 332 4.89 9.27 17.55
C ARG A 332 3.80 8.23 17.76
N GLY A 333 4.16 7.07 18.29
CA GLY A 333 3.19 6.24 19.00
C GLY A 333 2.90 6.88 20.36
N LEU A 334 1.64 6.86 20.81
CA LEU A 334 1.24 7.37 22.12
C LEU A 334 0.37 6.34 22.84
N PHE A 335 0.71 6.03 24.09
CA PHE A 335 -0.06 5.16 24.97
C PHE A 335 -0.47 5.98 26.21
N VAL A 336 -1.77 6.03 26.50
CA VAL A 336 -2.34 6.81 27.61
C VAL A 336 -3.22 5.95 28.49
N ASP A 337 -3.35 6.34 29.75
CA ASP A 337 -4.31 5.79 30.70
C ASP A 337 -5.38 6.83 31.00
N ILE A 338 -6.65 6.40 30.99
CA ILE A 338 -7.80 7.22 31.35
C ILE A 338 -8.49 6.71 32.63
N ASP A 339 -8.91 7.67 33.45
CA ASP A 339 -9.78 7.48 34.59
C ASP A 339 -11.10 8.19 34.30
N GLU A 340 -12.13 7.42 33.93
CA GLU A 340 -13.43 7.92 33.51
C GLU A 340 -14.34 8.34 34.68
N GLN A 341 -13.89 8.15 35.93
CA GLN A 341 -14.61 8.61 37.13
C GLN A 341 -14.08 9.97 37.61
N ASN A 342 -12.77 10.12 37.65
CA ASN A 342 -12.10 11.38 38.00
C ASN A 342 -11.93 12.31 36.78
N MET A 343 -12.21 11.81 35.58
CA MET A 343 -11.95 12.45 34.29
C MET A 343 -10.50 12.96 34.19
N THR A 344 -9.53 12.08 34.44
CA THR A 344 -8.10 12.38 34.29
C THR A 344 -7.44 11.52 33.21
N VAL A 345 -6.43 12.05 32.54
CA VAL A 345 -5.62 11.32 31.54
C VAL A 345 -4.13 11.43 31.86
N GLN A 346 -3.43 10.30 31.82
CA GLN A 346 -1.99 10.20 32.02
C GLN A 346 -1.33 9.63 30.77
N VAL A 347 -0.17 10.15 30.38
CA VAL A 347 0.68 9.47 29.38
C VAL A 347 1.37 8.29 30.07
N ARG A 348 1.16 7.08 29.54
CA ARG A 348 1.88 5.87 29.94
C ARG A 348 3.25 5.84 29.28
N HIS A 349 3.29 5.99 27.96
CA HIS A 349 4.52 6.03 27.19
C HIS A 349 4.37 6.79 25.85
N GLU A 350 5.50 7.28 25.32
CA GLU A 350 5.61 7.93 24.00
C GLU A 350 6.69 7.24 23.16
N TYR A 351 6.33 6.67 22.01
CA TYR A 351 7.22 5.88 21.16
C TYR A 351 7.75 6.74 20.00
N TRP A 352 9.00 7.18 20.14
CA TRP A 352 9.66 8.13 19.24
C TRP A 352 10.71 7.43 18.36
N ASN A 353 10.64 7.61 17.04
CA ASN A 353 11.67 7.08 16.13
C ASN A 353 12.97 7.91 16.25
N PRO A 354 14.17 7.30 16.32
CA PRO A 354 15.43 8.04 16.32
C PRO A 354 15.70 8.84 15.03
N LEU A 355 15.02 8.49 13.92
CA LEU A 355 14.87 9.36 12.76
C LEU A 355 13.56 10.15 12.96
N PRO A 356 13.55 11.50 12.98
CA PRO A 356 12.37 12.30 13.32
C PRO A 356 11.34 12.36 12.17
N ILE A 357 10.72 11.22 11.85
CA ILE A 357 9.73 11.07 10.78
C ILE A 357 8.50 11.94 11.07
N SER A 358 8.11 12.77 10.10
CA SER A 358 6.84 13.51 10.10
C SER A 358 5.87 12.83 9.13
N SER A 359 4.83 12.21 9.67
CA SER A 359 3.81 11.47 8.93
C SER A 359 2.53 12.28 8.90
N GLN A 360 2.37 13.13 7.88
CA GLN A 360 1.27 14.11 7.78
C GLN A 360 -0.15 13.51 7.78
N SER A 361 -0.28 12.20 7.57
CA SER A 361 -1.53 11.42 7.63
C SER A 361 -1.22 9.95 7.85
N GLN A 362 -2.25 9.13 8.08
CA GLN A 362 -2.16 7.66 8.15
C GLN A 362 -1.29 7.20 9.35
N GLY A 363 -1.02 5.90 9.45
CA GLY A 363 -0.16 5.30 10.48
C GLY A 363 -0.92 4.54 11.58
N SER A 364 -0.19 3.71 12.31
CA SER A 364 -0.69 2.79 13.33
C SER A 364 0.24 2.72 14.55
N LEU A 365 -0.36 2.47 15.72
CA LEU A 365 0.29 1.82 16.86
C LEU A 365 -0.48 0.51 17.14
N GLN A 366 0.23 -0.61 17.20
CA GLN A 366 -0.28 -1.91 17.62
C GLN A 366 0.51 -2.41 18.84
N VAL A 367 -0.18 -2.95 19.84
CA VAL A 367 0.43 -3.77 20.91
C VAL A 367 0.48 -5.21 20.42
N LEU A 368 1.66 -5.82 20.44
CA LEU A 368 1.89 -7.20 19.99
C LEU A 368 1.70 -8.19 21.16
N GLU A 369 1.43 -9.45 20.85
CA GLU A 369 1.17 -10.49 21.87
C GLU A 369 2.39 -10.76 22.77
N ASN A 370 3.60 -10.55 22.26
CA ASN A 370 4.85 -10.64 23.02
C ASN A 370 5.08 -9.42 23.96
N GLY A 371 4.21 -8.41 23.94
CA GLY A 371 4.32 -7.17 24.72
C GLY A 371 5.12 -6.05 24.04
N ASN A 372 5.64 -6.25 22.83
CA ASN A 372 6.28 -5.20 22.04
C ASN A 372 5.23 -4.25 21.43
N ILE A 373 5.71 -3.10 20.96
CA ILE A 373 4.90 -2.01 20.41
C ILE A 373 5.34 -1.74 18.99
N LEU A 374 4.48 -2.04 18.01
CA LEU A 374 4.73 -1.76 16.60
C LEU A 374 4.14 -0.40 16.23
N VAL A 375 4.96 0.46 15.62
CA VAL A 375 4.56 1.76 15.08
C VAL A 375 4.77 1.79 13.57
N GLY A 376 3.70 1.83 12.79
CA GLY A 376 3.72 1.99 11.33
C GLY A 376 3.56 3.44 10.92
N TYR A 377 4.45 3.97 10.08
CA TYR A 377 4.51 5.42 9.77
C TYR A 377 3.63 5.87 8.60
N GLY A 378 2.77 5.00 8.05
CA GLY A 378 1.63 5.41 7.22
C GLY A 378 2.02 6.07 5.90
N TYR A 379 2.03 7.41 5.90
CA TYR A 379 2.47 8.24 4.78
C TYR A 379 3.99 8.17 4.51
N ASN A 380 4.75 7.43 5.32
CA ASN A 380 6.17 7.18 5.11
C ASN A 380 6.45 5.67 5.10
N ALA A 381 7.35 5.24 4.22
CA ALA A 381 7.64 3.82 3.97
C ALA A 381 8.53 3.18 5.05
N ALA A 382 8.08 3.22 6.31
CA ALA A 382 8.78 2.66 7.46
C ALA A 382 7.85 2.11 8.55
N TRP A 383 8.40 1.23 9.38
CA TRP A 383 7.87 0.88 10.70
C TRP A 383 9.00 0.74 11.73
N THR A 384 8.64 0.76 13.00
CA THR A 384 9.55 0.52 14.13
C THR A 384 8.86 -0.33 15.18
N GLU A 385 9.49 -1.43 15.59
CA GLU A 385 9.08 -2.24 16.73
C GLU A 385 9.92 -1.84 17.96
N PHE A 386 9.23 -1.52 19.05
CA PHE A 386 9.81 -1.09 20.33
C PHE A 386 9.50 -2.13 21.42
N SER A 387 10.27 -2.13 22.51
CA SER A 387 9.80 -2.73 23.77
C SER A 387 8.67 -1.91 24.38
N MET A 388 7.91 -2.48 25.32
CA MET A 388 6.88 -1.77 26.09
C MET A 388 7.41 -0.46 26.72
N ASP A 389 8.65 -0.48 27.20
CA ASP A 389 9.35 0.66 27.82
C ASP A 389 10.05 1.60 26.81
N GLY A 390 9.84 1.40 25.51
CA GLY A 390 10.26 2.33 24.46
C GLY A 390 11.67 2.14 23.88
N GLU A 391 12.37 1.05 24.19
CA GLU A 391 13.64 0.73 23.52
C GLU A 391 13.40 0.32 22.07
N VAL A 392 14.16 0.86 21.11
CA VAL A 392 14.05 0.50 19.69
C VAL A 392 14.65 -0.89 19.45
N LEU A 393 13.81 -1.85 19.09
CA LEU A 393 14.22 -3.24 18.82
C LEU A 393 14.50 -3.44 17.33
N CYS A 394 13.54 -3.09 16.48
CA CYS A 394 13.67 -3.18 15.03
C CYS A 394 13.19 -1.89 14.36
N ARG A 395 13.93 -1.40 13.36
CA ARG A 395 13.56 -0.23 12.55
C ARG A 395 13.81 -0.57 11.09
N VAL A 396 12.74 -0.54 10.30
CA VAL A 396 12.77 -1.06 8.93
C VAL A 396 12.17 -0.01 7.99
N HIS A 397 12.84 0.21 6.86
CA HIS A 397 12.30 1.00 5.76
C HIS A 397 11.95 0.06 4.60
N PHE A 398 10.71 0.13 4.09
CA PHE A 398 10.28 -0.55 2.87
C PHE A 398 10.34 0.35 1.63
N GLY A 399 10.80 1.59 1.78
CA GLY A 399 11.21 2.47 0.69
C GLY A 399 12.22 3.52 1.17
N PRO A 400 13.00 4.15 0.28
CA PRO A 400 14.08 5.07 0.64
C PRO A 400 13.66 6.23 1.54
N ALA A 401 14.38 6.46 2.65
CA ALA A 401 14.09 7.57 3.56
C ALA A 401 14.16 8.97 2.90
N GLY A 402 14.98 9.14 1.85
CA GLY A 402 15.02 10.37 1.05
C GLY A 402 13.73 10.67 0.26
N GLY A 403 12.82 9.68 0.16
CA GLY A 403 11.47 9.85 -0.39
C GLY A 403 10.38 10.10 0.67
N PHE A 404 10.70 10.12 1.96
CA PHE A 404 9.72 10.39 3.02
C PHE A 404 9.12 11.80 2.87
N GLY A 405 7.82 11.93 3.17
CA GLY A 405 7.04 13.14 2.92
C GLY A 405 6.57 13.34 1.47
N SER A 406 6.99 12.51 0.51
CA SER A 406 6.47 12.59 -0.87
C SER A 406 5.06 11.99 -1.00
N GLY A 407 4.84 10.78 -0.44
CA GLY A 407 3.66 9.95 -0.71
C GLY A 407 3.85 8.93 -1.83
N ASN A 408 5.02 8.88 -2.47
CA ASN A 408 5.32 8.00 -3.61
C ASN A 408 5.26 6.50 -3.27
N ILE A 409 5.48 6.15 -1.99
CA ILE A 409 5.50 4.79 -1.45
C ILE A 409 4.94 4.87 -0.03
N ILE A 410 3.77 4.28 0.20
CA ILE A 410 3.04 4.35 1.47
C ILE A 410 2.28 3.05 1.73
N SER A 411 2.03 2.73 3.01
CA SER A 411 1.09 1.69 3.45
C SER A 411 0.28 2.29 4.59
N TYR A 412 -1.05 2.36 4.44
CA TYR A 412 -1.90 3.20 5.30
C TYR A 412 -1.76 2.89 6.80
N ARG A 413 -1.59 1.61 7.14
CA ARG A 413 -1.11 1.11 8.42
C ARG A 413 -0.06 0.02 8.15
N THR A 414 0.68 -0.35 9.19
CA THR A 414 1.46 -1.59 9.26
C THR A 414 0.96 -2.36 10.48
N PHE A 415 0.79 -3.67 10.32
CA PHE A 415 0.37 -4.59 11.38
C PHE A 415 1.29 -5.81 11.41
N LYS A 416 1.26 -6.58 12.49
CA LYS A 416 2.02 -7.82 12.63
C LYS A 416 1.22 -8.88 13.40
N HIS A 417 1.10 -10.08 12.83
CA HIS A 417 0.24 -11.17 13.31
C HIS A 417 0.75 -12.53 12.83
N HIS A 418 0.50 -13.61 13.57
CA HIS A 418 0.63 -14.97 13.02
C HIS A 418 -0.42 -15.23 11.93
N TRP A 419 -0.10 -16.11 10.97
CA TRP A 419 -1.00 -16.48 9.89
C TRP A 419 -0.79 -17.93 9.43
N ILE A 420 -1.88 -18.63 9.16
CA ILE A 420 -1.86 -19.99 8.60
C ILE A 420 -2.44 -19.93 7.19
N GLY A 421 -1.56 -19.87 6.19
CA GLY A 421 -1.89 -19.87 4.78
C GLY A 421 -1.78 -21.26 4.17
N LYS A 422 -2.89 -21.75 3.62
CA LYS A 422 -3.11 -23.08 3.00
C LYS A 422 -3.66 -22.89 1.58
N PRO A 423 -2.91 -22.24 0.65
CA PRO A 423 -3.42 -21.92 -0.68
C PRO A 423 -3.81 -23.18 -1.46
N THR A 424 -4.87 -23.07 -2.28
CA THR A 424 -5.36 -24.17 -3.13
C THR A 424 -4.61 -24.33 -4.45
N SER A 425 -3.71 -23.39 -4.77
CA SER A 425 -2.81 -23.48 -5.93
C SER A 425 -1.75 -24.57 -5.73
N PHE A 426 -1.09 -24.96 -6.81
CA PHE A 426 0.14 -25.77 -6.72
C PHE A 426 1.37 -24.84 -6.58
N PRO A 427 2.54 -25.34 -6.11
CA PRO A 427 3.77 -24.56 -6.14
C PRO A 427 4.19 -24.16 -7.56
N ASP A 428 4.68 -22.93 -7.73
CA ASP A 428 5.39 -22.48 -8.93
C ASP A 428 6.82 -23.06 -8.91
N VAL A 429 7.33 -23.50 -10.06
CA VAL A 429 8.67 -24.13 -10.12
C VAL A 429 9.43 -23.78 -11.40
N ALA A 430 10.75 -23.58 -11.30
CA ALA A 430 11.64 -23.33 -12.42
C ALA A 430 12.84 -24.29 -12.43
N TYR A 431 13.05 -24.97 -13.56
CA TYR A 431 14.11 -25.95 -13.74
C TYR A 431 15.27 -25.39 -14.57
N ALA A 432 16.48 -25.36 -13.98
CA ALA A 432 17.74 -25.03 -14.62
C ALA A 432 18.68 -26.27 -14.68
N GLU A 433 19.86 -26.16 -15.30
CA GLU A 433 20.79 -27.31 -15.42
C GLU A 433 21.24 -27.89 -14.06
N THR A 434 21.47 -27.03 -13.05
CA THR A 434 22.11 -27.40 -11.78
C THR A 434 21.23 -27.25 -10.54
N HIS A 435 20.04 -26.67 -10.69
CA HIS A 435 19.16 -26.29 -9.60
C HIS A 435 17.70 -26.23 -10.05
N VAL A 436 16.79 -26.29 -9.08
CA VAL A 436 15.35 -26.09 -9.25
C VAL A 436 14.91 -25.04 -8.23
N ALA A 437 14.45 -23.89 -8.69
CA ALA A 437 13.83 -22.89 -7.83
C ALA A 437 12.35 -23.21 -7.64
N VAL A 438 11.84 -23.09 -6.42
CA VAL A 438 10.42 -23.33 -6.09
C VAL A 438 9.89 -22.25 -5.15
N SER A 439 8.65 -21.81 -5.39
CA SER A 439 7.91 -20.92 -4.49
C SER A 439 6.44 -21.32 -4.44
N TRP A 440 5.72 -20.92 -3.40
CA TRP A 440 4.28 -21.19 -3.29
C TRP A 440 3.58 -20.07 -2.52
N ASN A 441 2.95 -19.17 -3.27
CA ASN A 441 2.40 -17.90 -2.80
C ASN A 441 1.39 -18.10 -1.66
N GLY A 442 1.77 -17.74 -0.44
CA GLY A 442 0.95 -17.85 0.77
C GLY A 442 1.03 -19.18 1.52
N ALA A 443 1.86 -20.14 1.13
CA ALA A 443 1.97 -21.42 1.83
C ALA A 443 2.87 -21.31 3.09
N THR A 444 2.27 -20.99 4.25
CA THR A 444 3.05 -20.73 5.49
C THR A 444 3.43 -22.00 6.25
N GLU A 445 2.73 -23.12 6.05
CA GLU A 445 3.01 -24.39 6.75
C GLU A 445 4.17 -25.20 6.14
N VAL A 446 4.70 -24.80 4.98
CA VAL A 446 5.78 -25.52 4.31
C VAL A 446 7.11 -25.26 5.02
N SER A 447 7.73 -26.29 5.59
CA SER A 447 9.05 -26.18 6.21
C SER A 447 10.18 -26.82 5.39
N THR A 448 9.85 -27.69 4.43
CA THR A 448 10.86 -28.48 3.70
C THR A 448 10.39 -28.80 2.29
N TRP A 449 11.31 -28.63 1.34
CA TRP A 449 11.13 -29.02 -0.05
C TRP A 449 11.90 -30.31 -0.34
N VAL A 450 11.26 -31.25 -1.03
CA VAL A 450 11.91 -32.48 -1.51
C VAL A 450 11.84 -32.52 -3.03
N LEU A 451 12.99 -32.41 -3.69
CA LEU A 451 13.09 -32.76 -5.10
C LEU A 451 13.08 -34.28 -5.22
N GLU A 452 12.18 -34.84 -6.00
CA GLU A 452 12.12 -36.27 -6.30
C GLU A 452 12.29 -36.53 -7.81
N GLY A 453 12.84 -37.70 -8.14
CA GLY A 453 12.97 -38.19 -9.50
C GLY A 453 12.44 -39.62 -9.67
N ILE A 454 12.16 -40.01 -10.91
CA ILE A 454 11.71 -41.36 -11.27
C ILE A 454 12.43 -41.88 -12.53
N GLU A 455 12.81 -43.15 -12.51
CA GLU A 455 13.37 -43.86 -13.69
C GLU A 455 12.24 -44.29 -14.67
N ASP A 456 12.62 -44.86 -15.80
CA ASP A 456 11.72 -45.11 -16.93
C ASP A 456 10.54 -46.06 -16.60
N LEU A 457 9.31 -45.65 -16.92
CA LEU A 457 8.10 -46.47 -16.80
C LEU A 457 8.03 -47.63 -17.82
N ASN A 458 8.92 -47.68 -18.81
CA ASN A 458 8.99 -48.76 -19.81
C ASN A 458 9.30 -50.15 -19.22
N HIS A 459 9.74 -50.25 -17.96
CA HIS A 459 9.94 -51.52 -17.28
C HIS A 459 8.80 -51.88 -16.33
N SER A 460 8.03 -52.91 -16.70
CA SER A 460 6.88 -53.43 -15.96
C SER A 460 7.25 -54.22 -14.69
N SER A 461 8.02 -53.61 -13.77
CA SER A 461 8.26 -54.10 -12.42
C SER A 461 7.39 -53.34 -11.41
N SER A 462 6.87 -54.02 -10.40
CA SER A 462 5.73 -53.54 -9.61
C SER A 462 6.06 -52.54 -8.48
N GLN A 463 7.21 -51.87 -8.53
CA GLN A 463 7.64 -50.86 -7.54
C GLN A 463 8.53 -49.76 -8.19
N VAL A 464 8.05 -49.11 -9.26
CA VAL A 464 8.68 -47.88 -9.77
C VAL A 464 7.90 -46.68 -9.20
N GLY A 465 8.47 -46.03 -8.19
CA GLY A 465 7.96 -44.81 -7.57
C GLY A 465 8.94 -43.66 -7.70
N PHE A 466 8.50 -42.45 -7.33
CA PHE A 466 9.41 -41.33 -7.15
C PHE A 466 10.34 -41.58 -5.95
N VAL A 467 11.56 -41.07 -6.04
CA VAL A 467 12.62 -41.22 -5.03
C VAL A 467 13.26 -39.86 -4.78
N ALA A 468 13.50 -39.51 -3.52
CA ALA A 468 14.15 -38.26 -3.15
C ALA A 468 15.56 -38.12 -3.77
N VAL A 469 15.79 -36.98 -4.42
CA VAL A 469 17.04 -36.54 -5.05
C VAL A 469 17.78 -35.57 -4.13
N SER A 470 17.03 -34.62 -3.56
CA SER A 470 17.53 -33.53 -2.72
C SER A 470 16.45 -33.11 -1.74
N VAL A 471 16.86 -32.70 -0.54
CA VAL A 471 15.97 -32.27 0.56
C VAL A 471 16.56 -31.01 1.17
N VAL A 472 15.81 -29.91 1.17
CA VAL A 472 16.23 -28.61 1.70
C VAL A 472 15.14 -27.99 2.57
N PRO A 473 15.48 -27.26 3.65
CA PRO A 473 14.49 -26.45 4.35
C PRO A 473 13.96 -25.35 3.43
N LYS A 474 12.74 -24.87 3.68
CA LYS A 474 12.25 -23.64 3.03
C LYS A 474 13.07 -22.44 3.50
N THR A 475 13.48 -21.61 2.56
CA THR A 475 14.12 -20.31 2.78
C THR A 475 13.31 -19.26 2.03
N GLY A 476 13.02 -18.11 2.66
CA GLY A 476 12.31 -16.98 2.03
C GLY A 476 10.99 -17.35 1.33
N PHE A 477 10.63 -16.58 0.31
CA PHE A 477 9.57 -16.87 -0.67
C PHE A 477 9.99 -18.01 -1.61
N GLU A 478 11.18 -17.89 -2.20
CA GLU A 478 11.74 -18.83 -3.17
C GLU A 478 12.91 -19.61 -2.57
N THR A 479 12.93 -20.92 -2.80
CA THR A 479 13.99 -21.81 -2.33
C THR A 479 14.70 -22.47 -3.53
N ASP A 480 16.03 -22.39 -3.57
CA ASP A 480 16.86 -23.14 -4.50
C ASP A 480 17.04 -24.59 -4.00
N ILE A 481 16.76 -25.56 -4.87
CA ILE A 481 17.03 -26.98 -4.62
C ILE A 481 18.13 -27.47 -5.58
N PRO A 482 19.33 -27.83 -5.09
CA PRO A 482 20.42 -28.26 -5.96
C PRO A 482 20.16 -29.63 -6.60
N VAL A 483 20.51 -29.75 -7.88
CA VAL A 483 20.38 -30.98 -8.68
C VAL A 483 21.75 -31.66 -8.86
N PRO A 484 21.91 -32.94 -8.49
CA PRO A 484 23.15 -33.69 -8.75
C PRO A 484 23.44 -33.85 -10.25
N ALA A 485 24.69 -33.60 -10.65
CA ALA A 485 25.10 -33.61 -12.06
C ALA A 485 25.11 -35.00 -12.73
N ASP A 486 25.06 -36.08 -11.94
CA ASP A 486 25.01 -37.48 -12.35
C ASP A 486 23.64 -38.14 -12.10
N MET A 487 22.60 -37.33 -11.85
CA MET A 487 21.25 -37.79 -11.53
C MET A 487 20.62 -38.64 -12.66
N PRO A 488 20.16 -39.89 -12.38
CA PRO A 488 19.77 -40.86 -13.41
C PRO A 488 18.31 -40.77 -13.87
N TYR A 489 17.50 -39.94 -13.21
CA TYR A 489 16.04 -39.93 -13.39
C TYR A 489 15.61 -39.21 -14.68
N GLN A 490 14.55 -39.73 -15.32
CA GLN A 490 14.01 -39.15 -16.55
C GLN A 490 13.00 -38.05 -16.30
N ARG A 491 12.36 -38.04 -15.13
CA ARG A 491 11.40 -37.00 -14.73
C ARG A 491 11.62 -36.55 -13.30
N LEU A 492 11.38 -35.27 -13.03
CA LEU A 492 11.47 -34.62 -11.72
C LEU A 492 10.13 -34.05 -11.26
N ARG A 493 9.94 -33.95 -9.94
CA ARG A 493 8.89 -33.15 -9.28
C ARG A 493 9.41 -32.62 -7.94
N VAL A 494 8.74 -31.63 -7.36
CA VAL A 494 9.03 -31.13 -6.01
C VAL A 494 7.83 -31.40 -5.10
N LEU A 495 8.08 -31.89 -3.88
CA LEU A 495 7.08 -32.01 -2.80
C LEU A 495 7.24 -30.85 -1.81
N ALA A 496 6.12 -30.30 -1.35
CA ALA A 496 6.04 -29.43 -0.20
C ALA A 496 5.73 -30.28 1.05
N LEU A 497 6.58 -30.23 2.07
CA LEU A 497 6.36 -30.91 3.36
C LEU A 497 6.13 -29.92 4.50
N ASP A 498 5.30 -30.31 5.45
CA ASP A 498 5.11 -29.62 6.74
C ASP A 498 6.21 -29.96 7.77
N LEU A 499 6.13 -29.35 8.96
CA LEU A 499 7.05 -29.58 10.08
C LEU A 499 7.05 -31.02 10.63
N ASN A 500 6.02 -31.82 10.35
CA ASN A 500 5.92 -33.23 10.73
C ASN A 500 6.43 -34.18 9.62
N GLY A 501 6.67 -33.66 8.41
CA GLY A 501 7.04 -34.43 7.22
C GLY A 501 5.85 -34.96 6.42
N GLU A 502 4.64 -34.47 6.66
CA GLU A 502 3.45 -34.78 5.86
C GLU A 502 3.47 -33.98 4.55
N VAL A 503 3.01 -34.59 3.45
CA VAL A 503 2.99 -33.97 2.12
C VAL A 503 1.80 -33.02 2.02
N LEU A 504 2.08 -31.71 1.95
CA LEU A 504 1.07 -30.67 1.76
C LEU A 504 0.63 -30.59 0.29
N CYS A 505 1.59 -30.59 -0.65
CA CYS A 505 1.34 -30.51 -2.08
C CYS A 505 2.56 -31.00 -2.90
N GLN A 506 2.42 -31.07 -4.22
CA GLN A 506 3.47 -31.49 -5.15
C GLN A 506 3.36 -30.72 -6.48
N THR A 507 4.47 -30.49 -7.17
CA THR A 507 4.46 -29.96 -8.54
C THR A 507 4.10 -31.03 -9.57
N THR A 508 3.63 -30.60 -10.74
CA THR A 508 3.46 -31.48 -11.90
C THR A 508 4.81 -32.04 -12.35
N PRO A 509 4.97 -33.38 -12.53
CA PRO A 509 6.25 -33.94 -12.96
C PRO A 509 6.65 -33.52 -14.39
N VAL A 510 7.89 -33.06 -14.55
CA VAL A 510 8.49 -32.63 -15.83
C VAL A 510 9.52 -33.63 -16.33
N ASP A 511 9.73 -33.69 -17.65
CA ASP A 511 10.86 -34.42 -18.25
C ASP A 511 12.19 -33.70 -17.99
N TRP A 512 13.19 -34.41 -17.48
CA TRP A 512 14.49 -33.85 -17.11
C TRP A 512 15.41 -33.76 -18.33
N ASN A 513 15.64 -32.53 -18.80
CA ASN A 513 16.51 -32.25 -19.94
C ASN A 513 17.58 -31.19 -19.58
N PRO A 514 18.64 -31.55 -18.84
CA PRO A 514 19.65 -30.59 -18.34
C PRO A 514 20.37 -29.84 -19.46
N LYS A 515 20.44 -30.41 -20.67
CA LYS A 515 21.02 -29.74 -21.85
C LYS A 515 20.15 -28.60 -22.37
N GLN A 516 18.83 -28.72 -22.27
CA GLN A 516 17.90 -27.63 -22.57
C GLN A 516 17.90 -26.63 -21.42
N PHE A 517 17.86 -27.09 -20.18
CA PHE A 517 17.81 -26.24 -18.98
C PHE A 517 19.12 -25.49 -18.68
N ARG A 518 20.18 -25.73 -19.46
CA ARG A 518 21.38 -24.89 -19.57
C ARG A 518 21.13 -23.64 -20.42
N ASP A 519 20.40 -23.81 -21.52
CA ASP A 519 20.24 -22.78 -22.56
C ASP A 519 18.94 -21.97 -22.34
N GLU A 520 17.92 -22.56 -21.71
CA GLU A 520 16.61 -21.96 -21.41
C GLU A 520 16.00 -22.58 -20.13
N VAL A 521 15.74 -21.75 -19.11
CA VAL A 521 15.10 -22.19 -17.85
C VAL A 521 13.62 -22.52 -18.09
N LEU A 522 13.18 -23.72 -17.70
CA LEU A 522 11.79 -24.15 -17.84
C LEU A 522 10.99 -23.74 -16.59
N VAL A 523 10.16 -22.69 -16.72
CA VAL A 523 9.19 -22.27 -15.70
C VAL A 523 7.86 -22.99 -15.90
N VAL A 524 7.34 -23.62 -14.84
CA VAL A 524 6.05 -24.32 -14.80
C VAL A 524 5.18 -23.69 -13.70
N PRO A 525 4.16 -22.89 -14.05
CA PRO A 525 3.25 -22.30 -13.09
C PRO A 525 2.34 -23.35 -12.44
N GLY A 526 2.05 -23.17 -11.15
CA GLY A 526 1.21 -24.08 -10.38
C GLY A 526 -0.23 -24.19 -10.91
N ASP A 527 -0.87 -23.05 -11.19
CA ASP A 527 -2.28 -22.97 -11.60
C ASP A 527 -2.52 -23.26 -13.10
N SER A 528 -1.82 -24.25 -13.64
CA SER A 528 -1.80 -24.56 -15.08
C SER A 528 -2.94 -25.48 -15.55
N GLU A 529 -4.17 -24.93 -15.66
CA GLU A 529 -5.24 -25.53 -16.50
C GLU A 529 -4.79 -25.80 -17.95
N LEU A 530 -3.74 -25.09 -18.40
CA LEU A 530 -3.10 -25.17 -19.72
C LEU A 530 -2.61 -26.56 -20.13
N LEU A 531 -2.48 -27.53 -19.21
CA LEU A 531 -2.09 -28.91 -19.56
C LEU A 531 -3.23 -29.76 -20.15
N HIS A 532 -4.47 -29.26 -20.22
CA HIS A 532 -5.60 -30.01 -20.80
C HIS A 532 -6.00 -29.63 -22.23
N HIS A 533 -5.31 -28.69 -22.91
CA HIS A 533 -5.45 -28.45 -24.35
C HIS A 533 -4.09 -28.50 -25.06
N GLY A 534 -3.90 -29.54 -25.88
CA GLY A 534 -2.77 -29.62 -26.80
C GLY A 534 -2.95 -28.71 -28.03
N ASP A 535 -1.82 -28.35 -28.65
CA ASP A 535 -1.72 -27.67 -29.95
C ASP A 535 -1.95 -26.14 -30.00
N GLU A 536 -1.76 -25.43 -28.89
CA GLU A 536 -1.71 -23.95 -28.81
C GLU A 536 -0.55 -23.31 -29.63
N GLY A 537 0.39 -24.11 -30.16
CA GLY A 537 1.53 -23.63 -30.97
C GLY A 537 1.18 -23.00 -32.33
N LYS A 538 -0.11 -22.77 -32.62
CA LYS A 538 -0.63 -22.25 -33.89
C LYS A 538 -1.32 -20.89 -33.81
N VAL A 539 -1.79 -20.46 -32.63
CA VAL A 539 -2.61 -19.24 -32.49
C VAL A 539 -1.78 -17.97 -32.73
N LEU A 540 -0.56 -17.91 -32.19
CA LEU A 540 0.30 -16.72 -32.25
C LEU A 540 0.70 -16.33 -33.70
N LEU A 541 0.83 -17.30 -34.61
CA LEU A 541 1.18 -17.06 -36.01
C LEU A 541 0.04 -16.37 -36.80
N LEU A 542 -1.22 -16.60 -36.41
CA LEU A 542 -2.39 -16.13 -37.15
C LEU A 542 -2.72 -14.65 -36.92
N VAL A 543 -2.19 -14.03 -35.85
CA VAL A 543 -2.43 -12.61 -35.51
C VAL A 543 -1.37 -11.69 -36.12
N LEU A 544 -0.11 -12.16 -36.20
CA LEU A 544 1.02 -11.35 -36.70
C LEU A 544 0.96 -11.11 -38.22
N ILE A 545 0.51 -12.10 -39.00
CA ILE A 545 0.44 -12.00 -40.47
C ILE A 545 -0.56 -10.91 -40.93
N PRO A 546 -1.80 -10.85 -40.41
CA PRO A 546 -2.72 -9.75 -40.71
C PRO A 546 -2.14 -8.37 -40.39
N LEU A 547 -1.54 -8.17 -39.20
CA LEU A 547 -0.98 -6.88 -38.80
C LEU A 547 0.13 -6.42 -39.76
N ALA A 548 1.05 -7.31 -40.14
CA ALA A 548 2.12 -7.00 -41.09
C ALA A 548 1.56 -6.59 -42.46
N THR A 549 0.52 -7.28 -42.96
CA THR A 549 -0.11 -6.92 -44.25
C THR A 549 -0.88 -5.60 -44.19
N ALA A 550 -1.55 -5.30 -43.07
CA ALA A 550 -2.24 -4.02 -42.86
C ALA A 550 -1.26 -2.84 -42.82
N LEU A 551 -0.15 -2.98 -42.10
CA LEU A 551 0.90 -1.97 -42.01
C LEU A 551 1.55 -1.70 -43.37
N ALA A 552 1.86 -2.77 -44.13
CA ALA A 552 2.39 -2.65 -45.49
C ALA A 552 1.38 -1.95 -46.44
N GLY A 553 0.09 -2.29 -46.33
CA GLY A 553 -0.98 -1.64 -47.09
C GLY A 553 -1.11 -0.14 -46.79
N TYR A 554 -1.02 0.24 -45.52
CA TYR A 554 -1.07 1.65 -45.08
C TYR A 554 0.14 2.46 -45.58
N LEU A 555 1.35 1.89 -45.51
CA LEU A 555 2.56 2.53 -46.03
C LEU A 555 2.52 2.70 -47.57
N LEU A 556 2.00 1.70 -48.29
CA LEU A 556 1.78 1.80 -49.74
C LEU A 556 0.71 2.84 -50.11
N TRP A 557 -0.32 3.01 -49.28
CA TRP A 557 -1.34 4.05 -49.46
C TRP A 557 -0.75 5.46 -49.25
N LEU A 558 -0.02 5.70 -48.15
CA LEU A 558 0.68 6.97 -47.90
C LEU A 558 1.67 7.33 -49.02
N GLY A 559 2.41 6.35 -49.55
CA GLY A 559 3.31 6.53 -50.69
C GLY A 559 2.56 6.95 -51.96
N ARG A 560 1.41 6.32 -52.25
CA ARG A 560 0.52 6.70 -53.37
C ARG A 560 -0.08 8.10 -53.21
N GLU A 561 -0.45 8.50 -52.01
CA GLU A 561 -1.05 9.81 -51.74
C GLU A 561 -0.02 10.95 -51.91
N ARG A 562 1.21 10.76 -51.41
CA ARG A 562 2.34 11.68 -51.66
C ARG A 562 2.63 11.84 -53.16
N LEU A 563 2.62 10.75 -53.94
CA LEU A 563 2.78 10.80 -55.40
C LEU A 563 1.63 11.51 -56.12
N ARG A 564 0.39 11.39 -55.62
CA ARG A 564 -0.75 12.16 -56.13
C ARG A 564 -0.59 13.66 -55.86
N LEU A 565 -0.15 14.03 -54.66
CA LEU A 565 0.07 15.43 -54.28
C LEU A 565 1.21 16.08 -55.09
N SER A 566 2.31 15.37 -55.36
CA SER A 566 3.39 15.90 -56.21
C SER A 566 2.93 16.11 -57.67
N LEU A 567 2.19 15.16 -58.25
CA LEU A 567 1.61 15.30 -59.59
C LEU A 567 0.57 16.44 -59.67
N LEU A 568 -0.20 16.66 -58.60
CA LEU A 568 -1.15 17.76 -58.53
C LEU A 568 -0.43 19.12 -58.50
N MET A 569 0.62 19.26 -57.69
CA MET A 569 1.44 20.48 -57.66
C MET A 569 2.14 20.74 -59.00
N GLU A 570 2.72 19.72 -59.63
CA GLU A 570 3.38 19.86 -60.94
C GLU A 570 2.37 20.29 -62.04
N THR A 571 1.13 19.82 -61.96
CA THR A 571 0.04 20.23 -62.86
C THR A 571 -0.39 21.68 -62.61
N LEU A 572 -0.55 22.08 -61.35
CA LEU A 572 -0.88 23.47 -60.98
C LEU A 572 0.20 24.46 -61.40
N HIS A 573 1.48 24.08 -61.28
CA HIS A 573 2.60 24.95 -61.65
C HIS A 573 2.71 25.16 -63.18
N ARG A 574 2.20 24.23 -63.99
CA ARG A 574 2.04 24.42 -65.44
C ARG A 574 0.85 25.32 -65.81
N LEU A 575 -0.16 25.45 -64.95
CA LEU A 575 -1.36 26.24 -65.20
C LEU A 575 -1.20 27.72 -64.82
N SER A 576 -0.30 28.09 -63.90
CA SER A 576 0.01 29.49 -63.57
C SER A 576 0.87 30.23 -64.63
N GLY A 577 1.03 29.66 -65.83
CA GLY A 577 2.05 30.02 -66.82
C GLY A 577 1.63 30.91 -68.00
N GLN A 578 0.43 31.51 -68.00
CA GLN A 578 -0.03 32.40 -69.08
C GLN A 578 -0.73 33.66 -68.55
N LYS A 579 -0.72 34.76 -69.33
CA LYS A 579 -1.04 36.11 -68.87
C LYS A 579 -1.84 36.90 -69.91
N SER A 580 -2.68 37.84 -69.43
CA SER A 580 -3.39 38.90 -70.21
C SER A 580 -4.64 38.42 -70.99
N LYS A 581 -5.67 39.26 -71.29
CA LYS A 581 -5.84 40.73 -71.12
C LYS A 581 -7.31 41.19 -71.36
N HIS A 582 -7.70 42.37 -70.82
CA HIS A 582 -8.95 43.16 -71.11
C HIS A 582 -10.30 42.48 -70.72
N GLU A 583 -11.44 43.16 -70.50
CA GLU A 583 -11.80 44.60 -70.53
C GLU A 583 -12.85 44.99 -69.44
N SER A 584 -13.38 46.22 -69.45
CA SER A 584 -14.12 46.88 -68.34
C SER A 584 -15.60 47.24 -68.62
N TRP A 585 -16.41 47.38 -67.55
CA TRP A 585 -17.68 48.16 -67.51
C TRP A 585 -17.98 48.71 -66.09
N LEU A 586 -18.89 49.69 -65.96
CA LEU A 586 -19.21 50.48 -64.75
C LEU A 586 -20.77 50.56 -64.52
N PRO A 587 -21.38 51.41 -63.65
CA PRO A 587 -21.92 50.97 -62.34
C PRO A 587 -23.36 51.52 -62.02
N LEU A 588 -23.63 51.89 -60.74
CA LEU A 588 -24.89 52.46 -60.15
C LEU A 588 -25.92 51.37 -59.75
N ARG A 589 -26.75 51.47 -58.68
CA ARG A 589 -26.95 52.34 -57.48
C ARG A 589 -27.92 51.57 -56.52
N SER A 590 -28.18 51.85 -55.24
CA SER A 590 -27.74 52.79 -54.16
C SER A 590 -28.18 52.14 -52.80
N SER A 591 -28.35 52.74 -51.61
CA SER A 591 -28.22 54.11 -51.02
C SER A 591 -28.33 53.98 -49.48
N GLU A 592 -27.54 54.78 -48.73
CA GLU A 592 -27.80 55.35 -47.37
C GLU A 592 -28.19 54.44 -46.18
N GLU A 593 -27.88 54.69 -44.89
CA GLU A 593 -26.90 55.49 -44.09
C GLU A 593 -26.97 54.85 -42.65
N PHE A 594 -26.03 54.91 -41.69
CA PHE A 594 -25.31 56.05 -41.08
C PHE A 594 -24.06 55.56 -40.28
N GLU A 595 -23.14 56.46 -39.94
CA GLU A 595 -21.92 56.26 -39.11
C GLU A 595 -22.22 56.36 -37.58
N GLY A 596 -21.36 56.01 -36.60
CA GLY A 596 -19.98 55.48 -36.59
C GLY A 596 -19.32 55.57 -35.17
N VAL A 597 -17.97 55.55 -35.12
CA VAL A 597 -17.06 55.79 -33.94
C VAL A 597 -16.69 54.59 -33.03
N ASP A 598 -15.74 53.79 -33.53
CA ASP A 598 -14.44 53.33 -32.97
C ASP A 598 -14.16 53.20 -31.45
N GLY A 599 -13.39 52.17 -31.05
CA GLY A 599 -13.02 51.90 -29.65
C GLY A 599 -11.76 51.03 -29.32
N LEU A 600 -11.00 50.56 -30.32
CA LEU A 600 -9.70 49.85 -30.23
C LEU A 600 -9.60 48.39 -29.70
N ASP A 601 -8.64 47.69 -30.31
CA ASP A 601 -8.16 46.32 -30.12
C ASP A 601 -7.34 46.12 -28.80
N GLY A 602 -6.91 44.90 -28.40
CA GLY A 602 -6.89 43.62 -29.13
C GLY A 602 -6.49 42.40 -28.29
N LEU A 603 -6.13 41.31 -28.96
CA LEU A 603 -5.85 39.97 -28.40
C LEU A 603 -4.39 39.50 -28.63
N ASP A 604 -4.08 38.35 -28.02
CA ASP A 604 -2.98 37.42 -28.30
C ASP A 604 -1.54 37.80 -27.88
N GLY A 605 -0.75 36.75 -27.54
CA GLY A 605 0.64 36.88 -27.08
C GLY A 605 1.15 35.68 -26.25
N LEU A 606 1.27 34.51 -26.86
CA LEU A 606 1.99 33.34 -26.32
C LEU A 606 3.44 33.31 -26.85
N GLU A 607 4.36 32.74 -26.06
CA GLU A 607 5.71 32.26 -26.45
C GLU A 607 6.69 33.39 -26.94
N ASP A 608 8.03 33.31 -26.83
CA ASP A 608 8.92 32.17 -26.62
C ASP A 608 10.36 32.56 -26.14
N LEU A 609 11.15 31.54 -25.75
CA LEU A 609 12.63 31.37 -25.82
C LEU A 609 13.67 32.46 -25.38
N GLU A 610 14.42 32.07 -24.33
CA GLU A 610 15.90 31.88 -24.21
C GLU A 610 17.01 32.94 -24.56
N GLU A 611 18.07 32.84 -23.73
CA GLU A 611 19.49 33.23 -23.86
C GLU A 611 19.94 34.56 -24.51
N LEU A 612 20.64 35.40 -23.71
CA LEU A 612 22.11 35.59 -23.78
C LEU A 612 22.61 36.67 -22.79
N GLY A 613 23.89 36.61 -22.39
CA GLY A 613 24.63 37.81 -21.92
C GLY A 613 25.27 37.78 -20.52
N SER A 614 26.30 36.97 -20.30
CA SER A 614 27.19 37.09 -19.15
C SER A 614 28.18 38.27 -19.29
N LEU A 615 28.33 39.15 -18.29
CA LEU A 615 29.54 40.01 -18.15
C LEU A 615 29.81 40.54 -16.73
N SER A 616 31.06 40.36 -16.31
CA SER A 616 31.82 40.76 -15.11
C SER A 616 31.42 41.95 -14.21
N HIS A 617 31.59 41.73 -12.89
CA HIS A 617 32.16 42.61 -11.83
C HIS A 617 31.82 44.11 -11.73
N SER A 618 31.37 44.55 -10.54
CA SER A 618 32.22 45.30 -9.58
C SER A 618 31.52 45.48 -8.20
N ASP A 619 32.30 45.88 -7.17
CA ASP A 619 31.91 45.89 -5.75
C ASP A 619 30.84 46.91 -5.34
N HIS A 620 30.10 46.61 -4.26
CA HIS A 620 29.95 47.55 -3.13
C HIS A 620 29.61 46.87 -1.78
N HIS A 621 29.95 47.53 -0.67
CA HIS A 621 29.91 46.99 0.70
C HIS A 621 28.53 47.03 1.38
N GLY A 622 28.25 46.10 2.31
CA GLY A 622 27.13 46.21 3.27
C GLY A 622 27.14 45.16 4.39
N ARG A 623 27.50 45.55 5.62
CA ARG A 623 27.57 44.69 6.83
C ARG A 623 26.20 44.14 7.27
N TYR A 624 26.18 42.98 7.96
CA TYR A 624 25.69 42.75 9.34
C TYR A 624 25.67 41.23 9.62
N SER A 625 26.70 40.67 10.29
CA SER A 625 26.82 40.46 11.75
C SER A 625 26.25 39.12 12.26
N GLU A 626 27.15 38.19 12.58
CA GLU A 626 26.85 36.92 13.26
C GLU A 626 26.54 37.13 14.75
N ARG A 627 25.94 36.11 15.38
CA ARG A 627 25.97 35.91 16.84
C ARG A 627 26.16 34.43 17.17
N GLU A 628 27.32 34.09 17.71
CA GLU A 628 27.55 32.82 18.39
C GLU A 628 26.68 32.70 19.65
N TYR A 629 26.41 31.46 20.09
CA TYR A 629 25.91 31.16 21.42
C TYR A 629 26.91 30.23 22.12
N ARG A 630 27.29 30.53 23.36
CA ARG A 630 28.17 29.67 24.18
C ARG A 630 27.35 28.83 25.17
N PRO A 631 27.78 27.60 25.47
CA PRO A 631 27.18 26.79 26.53
C PRO A 631 27.64 27.24 27.92
N GLN A 632 26.91 26.82 28.95
CA GLN A 632 27.37 26.72 30.34
C GLN A 632 27.03 25.34 30.91
N ALA A 633 27.65 25.00 32.04
CA ALA A 633 27.60 23.71 32.72
C ALA A 633 26.71 23.77 33.98
#